data_AF-A0A5P9QC61-F1
#
_entry.id   AF-A0A5P9QC61-F1
#
_cell.length_a   1.000
_cell.length_b   1.000
_cell.length_c   1.000
_cell.angle_alpha   90.00
_cell.angle_beta   90.00
_cell.angle_gamma   90.00
#
_symmetry.space_group_name_H-M   'P 1'
#
loop_
_entity.id
_entity.type
_entity.pdbx_description
1 polymer ?
#
loop_
_entity_poly.entity_id
_entity_poly.type
_entity_poly.pdbx_seq_one_letter_code
_entity_poly.pdbx_strand_id
1 'polypeptide(L)' 'MAAMGVREPRALTPAHLRRRVTTSDVRSYAEIFEWLSPGELLGDPPETWAADWAAASADRFGPVAAPVR' A
#
# COMPACT_ATOMS: atom_id res chain seq x y z
N MET A 1 20.22 -12.48 0.06
CA MET A 1 19.92 -11.17 0.67
C MET A 1 21.13 -10.23 0.69
N ALA A 2 22.36 -10.70 0.91
CA ALA A 2 23.56 -9.86 0.93
C ALA A 2 23.75 -8.95 -0.31
N ALA A 3 23.40 -9.43 -1.52
CA ALA A 3 23.46 -8.63 -2.74
C ALA A 3 22.53 -7.40 -2.75
N MET A 4 21.47 -7.40 -1.92
CA MET A 4 20.58 -6.25 -1.75
C MET A 4 20.96 -5.38 -0.54
N GLY A 5 22.11 -5.63 0.10
CA GLY A 5 22.59 -4.85 1.25
C GLY A 5 21.88 -5.13 2.58
N VAL A 6 20.97 -6.12 2.63
CA VAL A 6 20.21 -6.46 3.84
C VAL A 6 20.70 -7.76 4.47
N ARG A 7 20.72 -7.79 5.81
CA ARG A 7 21.22 -8.93 6.60
C ARG A 7 20.16 -9.98 6.92
N GLU A 8 18.90 -9.58 6.94
CA GLU A 8 17.77 -10.43 7.34
C GLU A 8 16.47 -10.00 6.64
N PRO A 9 15.45 -10.87 6.54
CA PRO A 9 14.26 -10.58 5.74
C PRO A 9 13.48 -9.35 6.21
N ARG A 10 13.42 -9.12 7.53
CA ARG A 10 12.72 -7.95 8.12
C ARG A 10 13.38 -6.60 7.80
N ALA A 11 14.62 -6.60 7.30
CA ALA A 11 15.30 -5.39 6.85
C ALA A 11 14.96 -5.02 5.39
N LEU A 12 14.16 -5.84 4.69
CA LEU A 12 13.60 -5.46 3.39
C LEU A 12 12.63 -4.29 3.58
N THR A 13 12.66 -3.37 2.63
CA THR A 13 11.82 -2.17 2.60
C THR A 13 11.25 -1.99 1.20
N PRO A 14 10.17 -1.19 1.03
CA PRO A 14 9.62 -0.89 -0.28
C PRO A 14 10.61 -0.28 -1.28
N ALA A 15 11.67 0.38 -0.80
CA ALA A 15 12.73 0.92 -1.65
C ALA A 15 13.54 -0.17 -2.38
N HIS A 16 13.57 -1.40 -1.85
CA HIS A 16 14.28 -2.53 -2.44
C HIS A 16 13.49 -3.21 -3.57
N LEU A 17 12.18 -2.99 -3.67
CA LEU A 17 11.32 -3.63 -4.66
C LEU A 17 11.14 -2.71 -5.87
N ARG A 18 11.53 -3.18 -7.07
CA ARG A 18 11.41 -2.41 -8.32
C ARG A 18 10.25 -2.92 -9.18
N ARG A 19 9.44 -2.00 -9.69
CA ARG A 19 8.35 -2.25 -10.64
C ARG A 19 8.58 -1.44 -11.91
N ARG A 20 8.43 -2.10 -13.06
CA ARG A 20 8.33 -1.43 -14.35
C ARG A 20 6.92 -0.84 -14.47
N VAL A 21 6.81 0.49 -14.51
CA VAL A 21 5.54 1.24 -14.58
C VAL A 21 5.16 1.49 -16.04
N THR A 22 6.14 1.74 -16.90
CA THR A 22 6.00 1.82 -18.36
C THR A 22 7.15 1.07 -19.03
N THR A 23 7.17 0.98 -20.35
CA THR A 23 8.29 0.36 -21.08
C THR A 23 9.65 0.98 -20.74
N SER A 24 9.72 2.28 -20.46
CA SER A 24 10.95 3.01 -20.15
C SER A 24 11.09 3.44 -18.68
N ASP A 25 10.05 3.35 -17.87
CA ASP A 25 10.04 3.85 -16.49
C ASP A 25 10.01 2.70 -15.46
N VAL A 26 10.99 2.70 -14.57
CA VAL A 26 11.12 1.74 -13.47
C VAL A 26 11.20 2.51 -12.17
N ARG A 27 10.29 2.21 -11.25
CA ARG A 27 10.21 2.87 -9.93
C ARG A 27 10.22 1.85 -8.82
N SER A 28 10.66 2.26 -7.64
CA SER A 28 10.52 1.47 -6.43
C SER A 28 9.09 1.51 -5.91
N TYR A 29 8.72 0.51 -5.12
CA TYR A 29 7.43 0.47 -4.44
C TYR A 29 7.26 1.66 -3.47
N ALA A 30 8.37 2.18 -2.92
CA ALA A 30 8.35 3.40 -2.09
C ALA A 30 7.90 4.66 -2.86
N GLU A 31 8.06 4.68 -4.18
CA GLU A 31 7.75 5.85 -5.03
C GLU A 31 6.35 5.80 -5.64
N ILE A 32 5.70 4.63 -5.69
CA ILE A 32 4.47 4.42 -6.46
C ILE A 32 3.26 4.06 -5.61
N PHE A 33 3.48 3.75 -4.33
CA PHE A 33 2.41 3.44 -3.38
C PHE A 33 2.51 4.35 -2.18
N GLU A 34 1.35 4.68 -1.63
CA GLU A 34 1.22 5.30 -0.33
C GLU A 34 1.35 4.22 0.75
N TRP A 35 2.35 4.37 1.61
CA TRP A 35 2.67 3.42 2.67
C TRP A 35 2.13 3.93 4.00
N LEU A 36 1.35 3.08 4.65
CA LEU A 36 0.77 3.40 5.95
C LEU A 36 1.77 3.20 7.08
N SER A 37 1.72 4.11 8.04
CA SER A 37 2.32 3.94 9.35
C SER A 37 1.50 2.94 10.20
N PRO A 38 2.13 2.23 11.14
CA PRO A 38 1.40 1.36 12.06
C PRO A 38 0.27 2.10 12.79
N GLY A 39 -0.97 1.60 12.63
CA GLY A 39 -2.16 2.15 13.30
C GLY A 39 -2.80 3.36 12.61
N GLU A 40 -2.25 3.85 11.50
CA GLU A 40 -2.74 5.08 10.84
C GLU A 40 -4.22 5.02 10.46
N LEU A 41 -4.68 3.89 9.90
CA LEU A 41 -6.10 3.70 9.55
C LEU A 41 -7.06 3.71 10.75
N LEU A 42 -6.56 3.47 11.97
CA LEU A 42 -7.39 3.45 13.18
C LEU A 42 -7.56 4.86 13.78
N GLY A 43 -6.73 5.82 13.38
CA GLY A 43 -6.71 7.17 13.93
C GLY A 43 -7.06 8.21 12.88
N ASP A 44 -6.12 8.49 11.99
CA ASP A 44 -6.22 9.50 10.95
C ASP A 44 -5.84 8.88 9.60
N PRO A 45 -6.78 8.17 8.93
CA PRO A 45 -6.50 7.53 7.65
C PRO A 45 -6.16 8.59 6.59
N PRO A 46 -5.22 8.31 5.67
CA PRO A 46 -4.92 9.24 4.59
C PRO A 46 -6.16 9.55 3.74
N GLU A 47 -6.25 10.79 3.25
CA GLU A 47 -7.41 11.28 2.49
C GLU A 47 -7.73 10.41 1.27
N THR A 48 -6.68 9.94 0.59
CA THR A 48 -6.75 9.02 -0.56
C THR A 48 -7.46 7.71 -0.25
N TRP A 49 -7.43 7.26 1.01
CA TRP A 49 -8.04 6.01 1.47
C TRP A 49 -9.35 6.25 2.23
N ALA A 50 -9.71 7.50 2.54
CA ALA A 50 -10.84 7.82 3.42
C ALA A 50 -12.18 7.24 2.92
N ALA A 51 -12.45 7.33 1.61
CA ALA A 51 -13.68 6.80 1.03
C ALA A 51 -13.75 5.27 1.11
N ASP A 52 -12.66 4.59 0.75
CA ASP A 52 -12.58 3.12 0.81
C ASP A 52 -12.63 2.61 2.25
N TRP A 53 -11.96 3.31 3.17
CA TRP A 53 -11.96 2.99 4.60
C TRP A 53 -13.35 3.16 5.23
N ALA A 54 -14.06 4.25 4.92
CA ALA A 54 -15.42 4.48 5.40
C ALA A 54 -16.42 3.43 4.87
N ALA A 55 -16.15 2.88 3.69
CA ALA A 55 -16.97 1.85 3.06
C ALA A 55 -16.62 0.43 3.54
N ALA A 56 -15.44 0.23 4.13
CA ALA A 56 -14.95 -1.07 4.57
C ALA A 56 -15.72 -1.62 5.79
N SER A 57 -15.78 -2.95 5.90
CA SER A 57 -16.41 -3.65 7.02
C SER A 57 -15.53 -4.81 7.47
N ALA A 58 -15.32 -4.95 8.78
CA ALA A 58 -14.60 -6.08 9.36
C ALA A 58 -15.36 -7.41 9.23
N ASP A 59 -16.70 -7.34 9.07
CA ASP A 59 -17.58 -8.51 9.02
C ASP A 59 -17.82 -9.03 7.59
N ARG A 60 -17.39 -8.28 6.56
CA ARG A 60 -17.64 -8.61 5.17
C ARG A 60 -16.45 -8.26 4.27
N PHE A 61 -16.01 -9.26 3.50
CA PHE A 61 -15.06 -9.07 2.41
C PHE A 61 -15.80 -9.05 1.07
N GLY A 62 -15.51 -8.06 0.22
CA GLY A 62 -16.08 -7.93 -1.11
C GLY A 62 -16.33 -6.46 -1.51
N PRO A 63 -16.75 -6.20 -2.75
CA PRO A 63 -17.07 -4.86 -3.19
C PRO A 63 -18.21 -4.29 -2.35
N VAL A 64 -18.06 -3.04 -1.94
CA VAL A 64 -19.15 -2.29 -1.32
C VAL A 64 -20.15 -2.00 -2.41
N ALA A 65 -21.38 -2.51 -2.27
CA ALA A 65 -22.42 -2.27 -3.27
C ALA A 65 -22.64 -0.76 -3.40
N ALA A 66 -22.43 -0.22 -4.61
CA ALA A 66 -22.74 1.17 -4.88
C ALA A 66 -24.23 1.43 -4.59
N PRO A 67 -24.60 2.54 -3.92
CA PRO A 67 -26.00 2.84 -3.70
C PRO A 67 -26.70 3.01 -5.06
N VAL A 68 -27.77 2.24 -5.26
CA VAL A 68 -28.64 2.33 -6.43
C VAL A 68 -29.29 3.72 -6.40
N ARG A 69 -29.07 4.52 -7.45
CA ARG A 69 -29.77 5.79 -7.66
C ARG A 69 -31.20 5.56 -8.12
#